data_AF-A0A2N3FJ70-F1
#
_entry.id   AF-A0A2N3FJ70-F1
#
_cell.length_a   1.000
_cell.length_b   1.000
_cell.length_c   1.000
_cell.angle_alpha   90.00
_cell.angle_beta   90.00
_cell.angle_gamma   90.00
#
_symmetry.space_group_name_H-M   'P 1'
#
loop_
_entity.id
_entity.type
_entity.pdbx_description
1 polymer ?
#
loop_
_entity_poly.entity_id
_entity_poly.type
_entity_poly.pdbx_seq_one_letter_code
_entity_poly.pdbx_strand_id
1 'polypeptide(L)'
;MAASGRLPSVAREVLSYGVIGVLSASTDAIIFWSLTTRFALDPQLANAAGVVCGITLSFWLNRAFTFRVRDRALARFATFWAVGLGGLALSALILQTGLSLGLPAMRVKLVSILIVASVQFALNRTITFRRGPDRS
;
A
#
# COMPACT_ATOMS: atom_id res chain seq x y z
N MET A 1 -26.80 -13.65 24.23
CA MET A 1 -26.32 -12.29 23.85
C MET A 1 -24.89 -12.41 23.33
N ALA A 2 -24.70 -12.46 22.00
CA ALA A 2 -23.37 -12.54 21.41
C ALA A 2 -22.67 -11.18 21.55
N ALA A 3 -21.55 -11.15 22.26
CA ALA A 3 -20.64 -10.01 22.27
C ALA A 3 -20.13 -9.84 20.84
N SER A 4 -20.72 -8.92 20.08
CA SER A 4 -20.17 -8.50 18.80
C SER A 4 -18.81 -7.84 19.08
N GLY A 5 -17.75 -8.65 18.99
CA GLY A 5 -16.36 -8.24 19.18
C GLY A 5 -15.97 -7.23 18.11
N ARG A 6 -16.35 -5.97 18.29
CA ARG A 6 -15.90 -4.88 17.43
C ARG A 6 -14.42 -4.70 17.70
N LEU A 7 -13.59 -5.10 16.73
CA LEU A 7 -12.15 -4.85 16.78
C LEU A 7 -11.88 -3.36 17.05
N PRO A 8 -10.84 -3.02 17.84
CA PRO A 8 -10.38 -1.65 18.00
C PRO A 8 -10.23 -0.99 16.64
N SER A 9 -10.57 0.30 16.53
CA SER A 9 -10.59 1.03 15.25
C SER A 9 -9.30 0.87 14.45
N VAL A 10 -8.16 0.82 15.13
CA VAL A 10 -6.82 0.61 14.54
C VAL A 10 -6.64 -0.81 14.01
N ALA A 11 -7.00 -1.84 14.77
CA ALA A 11 -6.84 -3.24 14.36
C ALA A 11 -7.66 -3.53 13.09
N ARG A 12 -8.89 -2.99 13.01
CA ARG A 12 -9.71 -3.05 11.79
C ARG A 12 -9.04 -2.31 10.63
N GLU A 13 -8.48 -1.13 10.87
CA GLU A 13 -7.77 -0.34 9.84
C GLU A 13 -6.55 -1.11 9.31
N VAL A 14 -5.72 -1.70 10.19
CA VAL A 14 -4.56 -2.52 9.81
C VAL A 14 -5.00 -3.74 8.99
N LEU A 15 -6.02 -4.48 9.45
CA LEU A 15 -6.52 -5.65 8.74
C LEU A 15 -7.08 -5.29 7.36
N SER A 16 -7.90 -4.23 7.28
CA SER A 16 -8.47 -3.76 6.02
C SER A 16 -7.39 -3.28 5.06
N TYR A 17 -6.41 -2.53 5.57
CA TYR A 17 -5.27 -2.04 4.79
C TYR A 17 -4.45 -3.21 4.22
N GLY A 18 -4.19 -4.24 5.04
CA GLY A 18 -3.51 -5.46 4.60
C GLY A 18 -4.26 -6.20 3.52
N VAL A 19 -5.57 -6.44 3.70
CA VAL A 19 -6.43 -7.11 2.71
C VAL A 19 -6.48 -6.34 1.40
N ILE A 20 -6.63 -5.02 1.46
CA ILE A 20 -6.62 -4.15 0.27
C ILE A 20 -5.25 -4.18 -0.40
N GLY A 21 -4.16 -4.23 0.37
CA GLY A 21 -2.81 -4.39 -0.16
C GLY A 21 -2.67 -5.69 -0.97
N VAL A 22 -3.13 -6.81 -0.43
CA VAL A 22 -3.15 -8.11 -1.13
C VAL A 22 -3.99 -8.04 -2.40
N LEU A 23 -5.20 -7.48 -2.33
CA LEU A 23 -6.06 -7.34 -3.50
C LEU A 23 -5.43 -6.48 -4.61
N SER A 24 -4.76 -5.40 -4.21
CA SER A 24 -4.09 -4.48 -5.12
C SER A 24 -2.88 -5.16 -5.80
N ALA A 25 -2.09 -5.91 -5.04
CA ALA A 25 -0.97 -6.70 -5.58
C ALA A 25 -1.45 -7.81 -6.52
N SER A 26 -2.56 -8.49 -6.19
CA SER A 26 -3.15 -9.48 -7.09
C SER A 26 -3.65 -8.86 -8.40
N THR A 27 -4.23 -7.65 -8.33
CA THR A 27 -4.69 -6.93 -9.52
C THR A 27 -3.53 -6.52 -10.42
N ASP A 28 -2.46 -5.98 -9.83
CA ASP A 28 -1.20 -5.71 -10.53
C ASP A 28 -0.67 -6.95 -11.26
N ALA A 29 -0.54 -8.07 -10.54
CA ALA A 29 -0.04 -9.32 -11.12
C ALA A 29 -0.93 -9.87 -12.26
N ILE A 30 -2.26 -9.79 -12.12
CA ILE A 30 -3.21 -10.23 -13.16
C ILE A 30 -3.09 -9.35 -14.41
N ILE A 31 -2.97 -8.03 -14.23
CA ILE A 31 -2.82 -7.09 -15.35
C ILE A 31 -1.49 -7.34 -16.04
N PHE A 32 -0.39 -7.41 -15.30
CA PHE A 32 0.93 -7.72 -15.83
C PHE A 32 0.90 -9.01 -16.66
N TRP A 33 0.43 -10.11 -16.06
CA TRP A 33 0.36 -11.40 -16.73
C TRP A 33 -0.51 -11.39 -17.98
N SER A 34 -1.65 -10.69 -17.94
CA SER A 34 -2.55 -10.58 -19.08
C SER A 34 -1.90 -9.79 -20.23
N LEU A 35 -1.25 -8.66 -19.93
CA LEU A 35 -0.60 -7.81 -20.93
C LEU A 35 0.60 -8.51 -21.56
N THR A 36 1.44 -9.19 -20.79
CA THR A 36 2.60 -9.90 -21.33
C THR A 36 2.20 -11.15 -22.11
N THR A 37 1.20 -11.91 -21.63
CA THR A 37 0.88 -13.22 -22.22
C THR A 37 -0.11 -13.12 -23.38
N ARG A 38 -1.14 -12.27 -23.27
CA ARG A 38 -2.21 -12.17 -24.29
C ARG A 38 -1.93 -11.10 -25.33
N PHE A 39 -1.23 -10.04 -24.95
CA PHE A 39 -0.98 -8.89 -25.82
C PHE A 39 0.49 -8.76 -26.23
N ALA A 40 1.36 -9.66 -25.75
CA ALA A 40 2.81 -9.65 -26.01
C ALA A 40 3.44 -8.26 -25.77
N LEU A 41 2.87 -7.49 -24.84
CA LEU A 41 3.36 -6.16 -24.51
C LEU A 41 4.72 -6.26 -23.83
N ASP A 42 5.52 -5.22 -24.04
CA ASP A 42 6.79 -5.06 -23.36
C ASP A 42 6.60 -5.20 -21.83
N PRO A 43 7.43 -6.03 -21.14
CA PRO A 43 7.29 -6.27 -19.71
C PRO A 43 7.39 -5.01 -18.85
N GLN A 44 8.18 -4.00 -19.25
CA GLN A 44 8.27 -2.74 -18.52
C GLN A 44 6.96 -1.95 -18.62
N LEU A 45 6.37 -1.86 -19.81
CA LEU A 45 5.07 -1.21 -20.01
C LEU A 45 3.93 -1.96 -19.29
N ALA A 46 3.94 -3.29 -19.35
CA ALA A 46 2.96 -4.13 -18.64
C ALA A 46 3.07 -3.95 -17.12
N ASN A 47 4.28 -3.89 -16.58
CA ASN A 47 4.53 -3.66 -15.16
C ASN A 47 4.09 -2.25 -14.74
N ALA A 48 4.39 -1.22 -15.53
CA ALA A 48 3.93 0.13 -15.25
C ALA A 48 2.40 0.21 -15.19
N ALA A 49 1.70 -0.41 -16.15
CA ALA A 49 0.24 -0.46 -16.17
C ALA A 49 -0.34 -1.20 -14.95
N GLY A 50 0.19 -2.38 -14.62
CA GLY A 50 -0.21 -3.16 -13.45
C GLY A 50 -0.05 -2.36 -12.16
N VAL A 51 1.12 -1.76 -11.94
CA VAL A 51 1.42 -1.00 -10.73
C VAL A 51 0.53 0.22 -10.60
N VAL A 52 0.30 0.97 -11.69
CA VAL A 52 -0.59 2.14 -11.68
C VAL A 52 -2.03 1.74 -11.34
N CYS A 53 -2.53 0.65 -11.93
CA CYS A 53 -3.87 0.13 -11.63
C CYS A 53 -3.97 -0.35 -10.17
N GLY A 54 -2.97 -1.08 -9.68
CA GLY A 54 -2.91 -1.56 -8.30
C GLY A 54 -2.88 -0.41 -7.28
N ILE A 55 -2.02 0.60 -7.47
CA ILE A 55 -1.94 1.78 -6.58
C ILE A 55 -3.27 2.55 -6.60
N THR A 56 -3.86 2.73 -7.79
CA THR A 56 -5.13 3.46 -7.94
C THR A 56 -6.25 2.74 -7.20
N LEU A 57 -6.39 1.42 -7.41
CA LEU A 57 -7.35 0.60 -6.70
C LEU A 57 -7.13 0.66 -5.18
N SER A 58 -5.88 0.50 -4.73
CA SER A 58 -5.50 0.58 -3.32
C SER A 58 -5.93 1.89 -2.68
N PHE A 59 -5.70 3.03 -3.35
CA PHE A 59 -6.08 4.33 -2.85
C PHE A 59 -7.60 4.45 -2.65
N TRP A 60 -8.39 4.12 -3.68
CA TRP A 60 -9.84 4.26 -3.61
C TRP A 60 -10.46 3.32 -2.58
N LEU A 61 -9.97 2.09 -2.48
CA LEU A 61 -10.43 1.13 -1.48
C LEU A 61 -10.02 1.57 -0.06
N ASN A 62 -8.79 2.00 0.16
CA ASN A 62 -8.35 2.47 1.47
C ASN A 62 -9.10 3.73 1.90
N ARG A 63 -9.37 4.63 0.96
CA ARG A 63 -10.19 5.82 1.18
C ARG A 63 -11.61 5.47 1.57
N ALA A 64 -12.25 4.53 0.87
CA ALA A 64 -13.65 4.17 1.06
C ALA A 64 -13.89 3.26 2.27
N PHE A 65 -13.04 2.24 2.47
CA PHE A 65 -13.28 1.15 3.42
C PHE A 65 -12.41 1.24 4.68
N THR A 66 -11.10 1.48 4.52
CA THR A 66 -10.15 1.51 5.64
C THR A 66 -10.35 2.76 6.49
N PHE A 67 -10.10 3.94 5.90
CA PHE A 67 -10.07 5.19 6.64
C PHE A 67 -11.39 5.98 6.58
N ARG A 68 -12.22 5.69 5.57
CA ARG A 68 -13.58 6.23 5.35
C ARG A 68 -13.61 7.76 5.24
N VAL A 69 -12.80 8.30 4.33
CA VAL A 69 -12.63 9.76 4.17
C VAL A 69 -13.08 10.21 2.78
N ARG A 70 -13.93 11.24 2.70
CA ARG A 70 -14.63 11.63 1.45
C ARG A 70 -14.24 12.98 0.84
N ASP A 71 -13.35 13.74 1.47
CA ASP A 71 -12.87 15.03 0.97
C ASP A 71 -11.55 14.91 0.19
N ARG A 72 -11.22 15.97 -0.57
CA ARG A 72 -9.90 16.25 -1.19
C ARG A 72 -9.21 15.05 -1.86
N ALA A 73 -9.93 14.34 -2.73
CA ALA A 73 -9.45 13.09 -3.34
C ALA A 73 -8.08 13.22 -4.03
N LEU A 74 -7.89 14.24 -4.88
CA LEU A 74 -6.64 14.44 -5.62
C LEU A 74 -5.44 14.78 -4.72
N ALA A 75 -5.62 15.66 -3.73
CA ALA A 75 -4.56 16.00 -2.80
C ALA A 75 -4.13 14.78 -1.96
N ARG A 76 -5.11 14.00 -1.48
CA ARG A 76 -4.83 12.76 -0.73
C ARG A 76 -4.20 11.70 -1.63
N PHE A 77 -4.57 11.63 -2.90
CA PHE A 77 -3.92 10.73 -3.86
C PHE A 77 -2.44 11.09 -4.04
N ALA A 78 -2.12 12.38 -4.19
CA ALA A 78 -0.73 12.84 -4.27
C ALA A 78 0.07 12.51 -3.00
N THR A 79 -0.51 12.69 -1.81
CA THR A 79 0.13 12.30 -0.55
C THR A 79 0.32 10.79 -0.45
N PHE A 80 -0.67 10.00 -0.87
CA PHE A 80 -0.57 8.54 -0.89
C PHE A 80 0.57 8.07 -1.81
N TRP A 81 0.69 8.68 -2.99
CA TRP A 81 1.81 8.46 -3.90
C TRP A 81 3.16 8.82 -3.28
N ALA A 82 3.27 9.99 -2.63
CA ALA A 82 4.49 10.41 -1.95
C ALA A 82 4.89 9.43 -0.83
N VAL A 83 3.93 8.95 -0.04
CA VAL A 83 4.15 7.91 0.99
C VAL A 83 4.60 6.59 0.35
N GLY A 84 4.01 6.21 -0.79
CA GLY A 84 4.41 5.05 -1.57
C GLY A 84 5.87 5.12 -2.01
N LEU A 85 6.27 6.24 -2.65
CA LEU A 85 7.63 6.50 -3.10
C LEU A 85 8.62 6.58 -1.94
N GLY A 86 8.24 7.21 -0.82
CA GLY A 86 9.04 7.22 0.39
C GLY A 86 9.27 5.81 0.95
N GLY A 87 8.26 4.95 0.91
CA GLY A 87 8.41 3.55 1.28
C GLY A 87 9.31 2.75 0.34
N LEU A 88 9.30 3.05 -0.97
CA LEU A 88 10.25 2.47 -1.93
C LEU A 88 11.69 2.84 -1.56
N ALA A 89 11.95 4.13 -1.31
CA ALA A 89 13.26 4.62 -0.91
C ALA A 89 13.73 4.00 0.42
N LEU A 90 12.83 3.91 1.42
CA LEU A 90 13.11 3.24 2.69
C LEU A 90 13.46 1.76 2.49
N SER A 91 12.71 1.06 1.64
CA SER A 91 12.98 -0.34 1.31
C SER A 91 14.38 -0.51 0.70
N ALA A 92 14.75 0.37 -0.23
CA ALA A 92 16.07 0.36 -0.86
C ALA A 92 17.19 0.59 0.16
N LEU A 93 17.01 1.53 1.10
CA LEU A 93 17.95 1.80 2.18
C LEU A 93 18.12 0.59 3.12
N ILE A 94 17.03 -0.05 3.52
CA ILE A 94 17.07 -1.27 4.37
C ILE A 94 17.79 -2.41 3.65
N LEU A 95 17.51 -2.61 2.36
CA LEU A 95 18.19 -3.63 1.56
C LEU A 95 19.68 -3.34 1.43
N GLN A 96 20.06 -2.12 1.05
CA GLN A 96 21.45 -1.73 0.89
C GLN A 96 22.24 -1.93 2.20
N THR A 97 21.71 -1.43 3.31
CA THR A 97 22.33 -1.59 4.64
C THR A 97 22.42 -3.06 5.04
N GLY A 98 21.34 -3.85 4.94
CA GLY A 98 21.36 -5.26 5.32
C GLY A 98 22.32 -6.10 4.47
N LEU A 99 22.40 -5.84 3.16
CA LEU A 99 23.33 -6.51 2.27
C LEU A 99 24.79 -6.12 2.56
N SER A 100 25.06 -4.86 2.88
CA SER A 100 26.41 -4.41 3.28
C SER A 100 26.90 -5.06 4.58
N LEU A 101 25.98 -5.52 5.43
CA LEU A 101 26.26 -6.30 6.65
C LEU A 101 26.40 -7.81 6.38
N GLY A 102 26.34 -8.25 5.12
CA GLY A 102 26.43 -9.66 4.74
C GLY A 102 25.19 -10.49 5.07
N LEU A 103 24.05 -9.86 5.36
CA LEU A 103 22.82 -10.57 5.68
C LEU A 103 22.21 -11.21 4.41
N PRO A 104 21.55 -12.38 4.53
CA PRO A 104 20.88 -13.00 3.39
C PRO A 104 19.78 -12.09 2.81
N ALA A 105 19.87 -11.80 1.50
CA ALA A 105 18.98 -10.87 0.81
C ALA A 105 17.49 -11.12 1.08
N MET A 106 17.07 -12.40 1.09
CA MET A 106 15.68 -12.77 1.33
C MET A 106 15.20 -12.38 2.74
N ARG A 107 16.05 -12.54 3.77
CA ARG A 107 15.70 -12.17 5.15
C ARG A 107 15.55 -10.66 5.29
N VAL A 108 16.49 -9.90 4.71
CA VAL A 108 16.44 -8.43 4.71
C VAL A 108 15.20 -7.94 3.97
N LYS A 109 14.85 -8.56 2.83
CA LYS A 109 13.64 -8.22 2.07
C LYS A 109 12.36 -8.44 2.88
N LEU A 110 12.23 -9.57 3.57
CA LEU A 110 11.04 -9.87 4.39
C LEU A 110 10.88 -8.87 5.54
N VAL A 111 11.97 -8.54 6.24
CA VAL A 111 11.97 -7.53 7.30
C VAL A 111 11.63 -6.14 6.74
N SER A 112 12.21 -5.78 5.59
CA SER A 112 11.92 -4.52 4.91
C SER A 112 10.43 -4.37 4.58
N ILE A 113 9.79 -5.42 4.05
CA ILE A 113 8.35 -5.41 3.74
C ILE A 113 7.53 -5.06 4.99
N LEU A 114 7.82 -5.69 6.13
CA LEU A 114 7.07 -5.44 7.38
C LEU A 114 7.28 -4.02 7.90
N ILE A 115 8.51 -3.53 7.89
CA ILE A 115 8.85 -2.16 8.34
C ILE A 115 8.18 -1.14 7.42
N VAL A 116 8.35 -1.27 6.10
CA VAL A 116 7.82 -0.34 5.11
C VAL A 116 6.30 -0.33 5.15
N ALA A 117 5.63 -1.48 5.23
CA ALA A 117 4.18 -1.56 5.34
C ALA A 117 3.68 -0.85 6.62
N SER A 118 4.38 -1.03 7.74
CA SER A 118 4.03 -0.38 9.02
C SER A 118 4.18 1.14 8.95
N VAL A 119 5.29 1.62 8.37
CA VAL A 119 5.55 3.06 8.19
C VAL A 119 4.53 3.67 7.21
N GLN A 120 4.29 3.01 6.07
CA GLN A 120 3.31 3.46 5.08
C GLN A 120 1.90 3.50 5.68
N PHE A 121 1.49 2.50 6.47
CA PHE A 121 0.21 2.51 7.17
C PHE A 121 0.13 3.69 8.13
N ALA A 122 1.16 3.91 8.96
CA ALA A 122 1.19 4.99 9.93
C ALA A 122 1.09 6.37 9.24
N LEU A 123 1.89 6.62 8.22
CA LEU A 123 1.87 7.87 7.45
C LEU A 123 0.54 8.07 6.71
N ASN A 124 0.01 7.02 6.10
CA ASN A 124 -1.28 7.12 5.42
C ASN A 124 -2.41 7.39 6.41
N ARG A 125 -2.35 6.83 7.62
CA ARG A 125 -3.34 7.07 8.66
C ARG A 125 -3.27 8.48 9.23
N THR A 126 -2.06 8.99 9.50
CA THR A 126 -1.86 10.27 10.20
C THR A 126 -1.77 11.48 9.28
N ILE A 127 -1.34 11.28 8.03
CA ILE A 127 -1.16 12.36 7.05
C ILE A 127 -2.21 12.24 5.94
N THR A 128 -2.15 11.18 5.13
CA THR A 128 -2.98 11.05 3.92
C THR A 128 -4.47 11.01 4.21
N PHE A 129 -4.87 10.25 5.23
CA PHE A 129 -6.26 10.01 5.61
C PHE A 129 -6.62 10.62 6.95
N ARG A 130 -5.88 11.67 7.38
CA ARG A 130 -6.24 12.42 8.58
C ARG A 130 -7.67 12.93 8.46
N ARG A 131 -8.50 12.63 9.47
CA ARG A 131 -9.84 13.20 9.59
C ARG A 131 -9.69 14.67 9.99
N GLY A 132 -10.41 15.56 9.31
CA GLY A 132 -10.48 16.97 9.72
C GLY A 132 -11.16 17.09 11.08
N PRO A 133 -10.96 18.21 11.82
CA PRO A 133 -11.77 18.49 13.00
C PRO A 133 -13.25 18.46 12.59
N ASP A 134 -14.04 17.70 13.34
CA ASP A 134 -15.48 17.57 13.12
C ASP A 134 -16.09 18.97 13.19
N ARG A 135 -16.56 19.50 12.06
CA ARG A 135 -17.35 20.73 12.06
C ARG A 135 -18.81 20.29 12.16
N SER A 136 -19.21 19.99 13.40
CA SER A 136 -20.62 19.89 13.81
C SER A 136 -21.34 21.21 13.55
#